data_AF-A0A1X7SET2-F1
#
_entry.id   AF-A0A1X7SET2-F1
#
_cell.length_a   1.000
_cell.length_b   1.000
_cell.length_c   1.000
_cell.angle_alpha   90.00
_cell.angle_beta   90.00
_cell.angle_gamma   90.00
#
_symmetry.space_group_name_H-M   'P 1'
#
loop_
_entity.id
_entity.type
_entity.pdbx_description
1 polymer ?
#
loop_
_entity_poly.entity_id
_entity_poly.type
_entity_poly.pdbx_seq_one_letter_code
_entity_poly.pdbx_strand_id
1 'polypeptide(L)'
;TLSYSTLLEELEVNNVRELEDLIIEAIYRNILHAKLDQSNHQLEIDSFIGRDIQLEQLDNMLDKLDQWCSNCASVIQIMEQEMVRANELKSNNNKQKESLEQEIKSLRQAVSVAQDFDQQTTSSSEAFDSQHKFQKKGLRGSLARSKS
;
A
#
# COMPACT_ATOMS: atom_id res chain seq x y z
N THR A 1 32.67 -10.98 -8.25
CA THR A 1 33.54 -11.01 -9.43
C THR A 1 34.98 -11.02 -8.96
N LEU A 2 35.89 -11.57 -9.75
CA LEU A 2 37.32 -11.66 -9.43
C LEU A 2 38.13 -11.03 -10.55
N SER A 3 39.11 -10.19 -10.24
CA SER A 3 39.91 -9.52 -11.27
C SER A 3 41.00 -10.45 -11.81
N TYR A 4 41.37 -10.23 -13.08
CA TYR A 4 42.47 -10.96 -13.70
C TYR A 4 43.80 -10.67 -12.99
N SER A 5 44.00 -9.46 -12.45
CA SER A 5 45.23 -9.14 -11.71
C SER A 5 45.43 -10.05 -10.50
N THR A 6 44.37 -10.27 -9.71
CA THR A 6 44.42 -11.17 -8.54
C THR A 6 44.64 -12.62 -8.98
N LEU A 7 43.98 -13.05 -10.05
CA LEU A 7 44.16 -14.40 -10.57
C LEU A 7 45.57 -14.65 -11.13
N LEU A 8 46.15 -13.69 -11.83
CA LEU A 8 47.51 -13.79 -12.37
C LEU A 8 48.55 -13.89 -11.24
N GLU A 9 48.37 -13.11 -10.17
CA GLU A 9 49.25 -13.14 -8.99
C GLU A 9 49.12 -14.46 -8.22
N GLU A 10 47.89 -14.85 -7.85
CA GLU A 10 47.64 -16.05 -7.03
C GLU A 10 47.93 -17.37 -7.76
N LEU A 11 47.78 -17.40 -9.09
CA LEU A 11 48.09 -18.58 -9.91
C LEU A 11 49.51 -18.54 -10.48
N GLU A 12 50.28 -17.48 -10.22
CA GLU A 12 51.63 -17.24 -10.76
C GLU A 12 51.71 -17.33 -12.30
N VAL A 13 50.64 -16.89 -12.99
CA VAL A 13 50.54 -16.90 -14.45
C VAL A 13 50.91 -15.53 -15.01
N ASN A 14 51.75 -15.49 -16.03
CA ASN A 14 52.29 -14.23 -16.57
C ASN A 14 51.48 -13.67 -17.75
N ASN A 15 50.58 -14.46 -18.33
CA ASN A 15 49.84 -14.11 -19.54
C ASN A 15 48.34 -14.30 -19.35
N VAL A 16 47.57 -13.30 -19.79
CA VAL A 16 46.11 -13.35 -19.80
C VAL A 16 45.59 -14.54 -20.62
N ARG A 17 46.25 -14.90 -21.73
CA ARG A 17 45.81 -16.05 -22.55
C ARG A 17 45.85 -17.38 -21.79
N GLU A 18 46.95 -17.61 -21.08
CA GLU A 18 47.12 -18.83 -20.28
C GLU A 18 46.11 -18.87 -19.12
N LEU A 19 45.86 -17.72 -18.50
CA LEU A 19 44.80 -17.60 -17.49
C LEU A 19 43.42 -17.94 -18.07
N GLU A 20 43.09 -17.40 -19.24
CA GLU A 20 41.80 -17.66 -19.90
C GLU A 20 41.63 -19.15 -20.26
N ASP A 21 42.68 -19.79 -20.78
CA ASP A 21 42.65 -21.21 -21.11
C ASP A 21 42.41 -22.09 -19.86
N LEU A 22 43.05 -21.76 -18.73
CA LEU A 22 42.82 -22.45 -17.45
C LEU A 22 41.40 -22.26 -16.92
N ILE A 23 40.86 -21.03 -17.00
CA ILE A 23 39.47 -20.73 -16.60
C ILE A 23 38.50 -21.53 -17.48
N ILE A 24 38.72 -21.51 -18.80
CA ILE A 24 37.90 -22.25 -19.76
C ILE A 24 37.94 -23.75 -19.44
N GLU A 25 39.11 -24.31 -19.16
CA GLU A 25 39.25 -25.71 -18.78
C GLU A 25 38.51 -26.04 -17.47
N ALA A 26 38.59 -25.18 -16.46
CA ALA A 26 37.86 -25.34 -15.20
C ALA A 26 36.34 -25.31 -15.41
N ILE A 27 35.84 -24.45 -16.30
CA ILE A 27 34.43 -24.41 -16.70
C ILE A 27 34.03 -25.70 -17.43
N TYR A 28 34.83 -26.16 -18.38
CA TYR A 28 34.57 -27.42 -19.10
C TYR A 28 34.57 -28.65 -18.19
N ARG A 29 35.38 -28.63 -17.13
CA ARG A 29 35.41 -29.68 -16.09
C ARG A 29 34.27 -29.55 -15.07
N ASN A 30 33.37 -28.58 -15.23
CA ASN A 30 32.28 -28.24 -14.30
C ASN A 30 32.75 -27.92 -12.88
N ILE A 31 33.98 -27.44 -12.71
CA ILE A 31 34.49 -26.98 -11.41
C ILE A 31 33.92 -25.59 -11.09
N LEU A 32 33.82 -24.75 -12.12
CA LEU A 32 33.31 -23.39 -12.05
C LEU A 32 32.15 -23.22 -13.03
N HIS A 33 31.08 -22.57 -12.57
CA HIS A 33 30.09 -21.95 -13.43
C HIS A 33 30.37 -20.45 -13.40
N ALA A 34 30.93 -19.94 -14.49
CA ALA A 34 31.43 -18.58 -14.56
C ALA A 34 31.41 -18.05 -15.99
N LYS A 35 31.45 -16.72 -16.13
CA LYS A 35 31.54 -16.00 -17.39
C LYS A 35 32.78 -15.11 -17.39
N LEU A 36 33.52 -15.18 -18.50
CA LEU A 36 34.66 -14.29 -18.73
C LEU A 36 34.16 -12.93 -19.23
N ASP A 37 34.56 -11.86 -18.54
CA ASP A 37 34.47 -10.49 -19.02
C ASP A 37 35.86 -9.99 -19.38
N GLN A 38 36.25 -10.26 -20.63
CA GLN A 38 37.54 -9.85 -21.18
C GLN A 38 37.68 -8.32 -21.26
N SER A 39 36.56 -7.59 -21.41
CA SER A 39 36.59 -6.14 -21.57
C SER A 39 36.96 -5.42 -20.28
N ASN A 40 36.47 -5.94 -19.15
CA ASN A 40 36.75 -5.39 -17.83
C ASN A 40 37.86 -6.16 -17.09
N HIS A 41 38.45 -7.18 -17.72
CA HIS A 41 39.46 -8.08 -17.13
C HIS A 41 38.98 -8.71 -15.82
N GLN A 42 37.77 -9.28 -15.85
CA GLN A 42 37.13 -9.90 -14.69
C GLN A 42 36.51 -11.25 -15.02
N LEU A 43 36.48 -12.11 -14.01
CA LEU A 43 35.73 -13.36 -13.99
C LEU A 43 34.47 -13.18 -13.12
N GLU A 44 33.31 -13.37 -13.73
CA GLU A 44 32.03 -13.40 -13.04
C GLU A 44 31.73 -14.85 -12.66
N ILE A 45 31.67 -15.16 -11.37
CA ILE A 45 31.46 -16.53 -10.88
C ILE A 45 30.03 -16.62 -10.35
N ASP A 46 29.26 -17.56 -10.90
CA ASP A 46 27.90 -17.86 -10.47
C ASP A 46 27.89 -18.94 -9.40
N SER A 47 28.66 -20.00 -9.60
CA SER A 47 28.84 -21.07 -8.61
C SER A 47 30.14 -21.83 -8.82
N PHE A 48 30.57 -22.56 -7.78
CA PHE A 48 31.78 -23.36 -7.80
C PHE A 48 31.65 -24.55 -6.85
N ILE A 49 32.46 -25.58 -7.10
CA ILE A 49 32.54 -26.74 -6.20
C ILE A 49 33.51 -26.42 -5.06
N GLY A 50 33.08 -26.62 -3.81
CA GLY A 50 33.96 -26.54 -2.64
C GLY A 50 34.94 -27.70 -2.62
N ARG A 51 36.24 -27.42 -2.78
CA ARG A 51 37.29 -28.45 -2.88
C ARG A 51 37.74 -28.98 -1.53
N ASP A 52 38.00 -28.08 -0.59
CA ASP A 52 38.63 -28.38 0.70
C ASP A 52 37.74 -27.87 1.85
N ILE A 53 37.58 -28.67 2.90
CA ILE A 53 36.93 -28.27 4.15
C ILE A 53 37.97 -28.35 5.26
N GLN A 54 38.35 -27.20 5.81
CA GLN A 54 39.20 -27.15 6.99
C GLN A 54 38.33 -27.26 8.24
N LEU A 55 38.65 -28.20 9.15
CA LEU A 55 37.86 -28.44 10.36
C LEU A 55 37.69 -27.18 11.21
N GLU A 56 38.72 -26.33 11.26
CA GLU A 56 38.75 -25.06 11.99
C GLU A 56 37.75 -24.02 11.44
N GLN A 57 37.33 -24.17 10.18
CA GLN A 57 36.39 -23.25 9.53
C GLN A 57 34.92 -23.72 9.64
N LEU A 58 34.68 -24.94 10.14
CA LEU A 58 33.34 -25.52 10.17
C LEU A 58 32.37 -24.69 11.02
N ASP A 59 32.80 -24.25 12.19
CA ASP A 59 31.99 -23.42 13.08
C ASP A 59 31.65 -22.08 12.41
N ASN A 60 32.60 -21.47 11.70
CA ASN A 60 32.36 -20.24 10.93
C ASN A 60 31.34 -20.45 9.79
N MET A 61 31.40 -21.60 9.09
CA MET A 61 30.42 -21.92 8.06
C MET A 61 29.02 -22.10 8.65
N LEU A 62 28.92 -22.77 9.80
CA LEU A 62 27.66 -22.96 10.51
C LEU A 62 27.07 -21.61 10.96
N ASP A 63 27.88 -20.75 11.57
CA ASP A 63 27.48 -19.40 11.98
C ASP A 63 26.93 -18.58 10.80
N LYS A 64 27.59 -18.65 9.63
CA LYS A 64 27.14 -17.95 8.43
C LYS A 64 25.80 -18.49 7.90
N LEU A 65 25.61 -19.80 7.92
CA LEU A 65 24.34 -20.42 7.51
C LEU A 65 23.22 -20.06 8.47
N ASP A 66 23.47 -20.10 9.78
CA ASP A 66 22.49 -19.75 10.81
C ASP A 66 22.12 -18.26 10.73
N GLN A 67 23.09 -17.38 10.51
CA GLN A 67 22.84 -15.96 10.30
C GLN A 67 22.00 -15.73 9.04
N TRP A 68 22.29 -16.44 7.95
CA TRP A 68 21.51 -16.33 6.72
C TRP A 68 20.06 -16.80 6.92
N CYS A 69 19.85 -17.95 7.56
CA CYS A 69 18.51 -18.44 7.90
C CYS A 69 17.75 -17.47 8.81
N SER A 70 18.41 -16.92 9.82
CA SER A 70 17.83 -15.94 10.74
C SER A 70 17.41 -14.66 10.03
N ASN A 71 18.24 -14.18 9.10
CA ASN A 71 17.91 -13.01 8.28
C ASN A 71 16.69 -13.27 7.39
N CYS A 72 16.62 -14.43 6.73
CA CYS A 72 15.44 -14.82 5.95
C CYS A 72 14.18 -14.89 6.81
N ALA A 73 14.25 -15.49 7.99
CA ALA A 73 13.12 -15.55 8.93
C ALA A 73 12.67 -14.15 9.36
N SER A 74 13.62 -13.26 9.68
CA SER A 74 13.31 -11.87 10.04
C SER A 74 12.61 -11.12 8.91
N VAL A 75 13.07 -11.27 7.66
CA VAL A 75 12.44 -10.61 6.50
C VAL A 75 11.01 -11.12 6.30
N ILE A 76 10.79 -12.43 6.41
CA ILE A 76 9.45 -13.04 6.33
C ILE A 76 8.53 -12.47 7.42
N GLN A 77 9.01 -12.42 8.66
CA GLN A 77 8.24 -11.87 9.78
C GLN A 77 7.85 -10.40 9.56
N ILE A 78 8.77 -9.58 9.03
CA ILE A 78 8.48 -8.18 8.70
C ILE A 78 7.40 -8.10 7.61
N MET A 79 7.49 -8.93 6.57
CA MET A 79 6.46 -8.97 5.52
C MET A 79 5.09 -9.37 6.06
N GLU A 80 5.02 -10.36 6.95
CA GLU A 80 3.77 -10.77 7.59
C GLU A 80 3.16 -9.65 8.44
N GLN A 81 3.99 -8.94 9.21
CA GLN A 81 3.56 -7.79 10.01
C GLN A 81 3.02 -6.66 9.14
N GLU A 82 3.71 -6.33 8.05
CA GLU A 82 3.25 -5.30 7.11
C GLU A 82 1.96 -5.70 6.40
N MET A 83 1.77 -6.98 6.08
CA MET A 83 0.51 -7.49 5.53
C MET A 83 -0.65 -7.29 6.52
N VAL A 84 -0.45 -7.64 7.81
CA VAL A 84 -1.48 -7.44 8.85
C VAL A 84 -1.79 -5.95 9.00
N ARG A 85 -0.76 -5.10 9.12
CA ARG A 85 -0.89 -3.64 9.23
C ARG A 85 -1.68 -3.05 8.06
N ALA A 86 -1.37 -3.45 6.83
CA ALA A 86 -2.07 -2.99 5.64
C ALA A 86 -3.55 -3.41 5.63
N ASN A 87 -3.84 -4.64 6.07
CA ASN A 87 -5.22 -5.14 6.18
C ASN A 87 -6.02 -4.41 7.27
N GLU A 88 -5.42 -4.15 8.43
CA GLU A 88 -6.04 -3.39 9.52
C GLU A 88 -6.35 -1.96 9.08
N LEU A 89 -5.40 -1.29 8.43
CA LEU A 89 -5.60 0.06 7.89
C LEU A 89 -6.75 0.09 6.88
N LYS A 90 -6.79 -0.88 5.97
CA LYS A 90 -7.88 -1.02 5.00
C LYS A 90 -9.22 -1.27 5.68
N SER A 91 -9.28 -2.16 6.67
CA SER A 91 -10.50 -2.45 7.43
C SER A 91 -11.02 -1.22 8.17
N ASN A 92 -10.13 -0.50 8.84
CA ASN A 92 -10.49 0.72 9.58
C ASN A 92 -10.99 1.83 8.64
N ASN A 93 -10.30 2.05 7.53
CA ASN A 93 -10.74 3.03 6.53
C ASN A 93 -12.13 2.69 5.96
N ASN A 94 -12.40 1.41 5.69
CA ASN A 94 -13.72 0.97 5.24
C ASN A 94 -14.80 1.23 6.30
N LYS A 95 -14.54 0.88 7.57
CA LYS A 95 -15.47 1.15 8.68
C LYS A 95 -15.76 2.65 8.84
N GLN A 96 -14.72 3.47 8.77
CA GLN A 96 -14.86 4.93 8.85
C GLN A 96 -15.70 5.46 7.68
N LYS A 97 -15.45 4.98 6.47
CA LYS A 97 -16.24 5.34 5.29
C LYS A 97 -17.70 4.94 5.44
N GLU A 98 -17.98 3.72 5.88
CA GLU A 98 -19.33 3.22 6.11
C GLU A 98 -20.07 4.04 7.18
N SER A 99 -19.40 4.38 8.30
CA SER A 99 -19.97 5.23 9.35
C SER A 99 -20.32 6.62 8.83
N LEU A 100 -19.45 7.24 8.05
CA LEU A 100 -19.71 8.55 7.43
C LEU A 100 -20.88 8.48 6.44
N GLU A 101 -20.96 7.42 5.63
CA GLU A 101 -22.08 7.22 4.71
C GLU A 101 -23.41 7.04 5.45
N GLN A 102 -23.42 6.32 6.58
CA GLN A 102 -24.60 6.17 7.43
C GLN A 102 -25.02 7.51 8.07
N GLU A 103 -24.07 8.28 8.58
CA GLU A 103 -24.32 9.59 9.16
C GLU A 103 -24.91 10.55 8.12
N ILE A 104 -24.31 10.64 6.93
CA ILE A 104 -24.82 11.43 5.80
C ILE A 104 -26.25 11.00 5.44
N LYS A 105 -26.53 9.70 5.39
CA LYS A 105 -27.88 9.19 5.09
C LYS A 105 -28.88 9.61 6.17
N SER A 106 -28.53 9.49 7.44
CA SER A 106 -29.40 9.86 8.56
C SER A 106 -29.69 11.37 8.58
N LEU A 107 -28.68 12.20 8.34
CA LEU A 107 -28.82 13.65 8.24
C LEU A 107 -29.73 14.04 7.06
N ARG A 108 -29.53 13.44 5.88
CA ARG A 108 -30.40 13.66 4.72
C ARG A 108 -31.85 13.29 5.01
N GLN A 109 -32.10 12.17 5.70
CA GLN A 109 -33.44 11.77 6.09
C GLN A 109 -34.07 12.74 7.09
N ALA A 110 -33.32 13.18 8.11
CA ALA A 110 -33.81 14.17 9.08
C ALA A 110 -34.15 15.51 8.41
N VAL A 111 -33.32 15.97 7.47
CA VAL A 111 -33.60 17.18 6.67
C VAL A 111 -34.86 17.02 5.82
N SER A 112 -35.04 15.87 5.15
CA SER A 112 -36.26 15.59 4.37
C SER A 112 -37.52 15.63 5.24
N VAL A 113 -37.50 14.98 6.41
CA VAL A 113 -38.64 14.96 7.34
C VAL A 113 -38.95 16.36 7.87
N ALA A 114 -37.93 17.18 8.15
CA ALA A 114 -38.12 18.57 8.56
C ALA A 114 -38.76 19.42 7.45
N GLN A 115 -38.35 19.21 6.18
CA GLN A 115 -38.95 19.88 5.03
C GLN A 115 -40.43 19.47 4.83
N ASP A 116 -40.74 18.18 4.99
CA ASP A 116 -42.12 17.67 4.89
C ASP A 116 -43.02 18.23 6.02
N PHE A 117 -42.46 18.41 7.23
CA PHE A 117 -43.18 19.00 8.37
C PHE A 117 -43.43 20.51 8.19
N ASP A 118 -42.46 21.25 7.65
CA ASP A 118 -42.64 22.67 7.30
C ASP A 118 -43.68 22.85 6.18
N GLN A 119 -43.75 21.94 5.20
CA GLN A 119 -44.78 21.99 4.16
C GLN A 119 -46.19 21.70 4.69
N GLN A 120 -46.36 20.80 5.67
CA GLN A 120 -47.66 20.53 6.31
C GLN A 120 -48.12 21.65 7.25
N THR A 121 -47.21 22.29 7.98
CA THR A 121 -47.55 23.39 8.90
C THR A 121 -47.85 24.68 8.14
N THR A 122 -47.14 24.98 7.06
CA THR A 122 -47.43 26.13 6.19
C THR A 122 -48.75 25.96 5.45
N SER A 123 -49.04 24.77 4.89
CA SER A 123 -50.35 24.50 4.25
C SER A 123 -51.52 24.46 5.25
N SER A 124 -51.29 24.07 6.50
CA SER A 124 -52.30 24.17 7.57
C SER A 124 -52.52 25.61 8.06
N SER A 125 -51.45 26.43 8.09
CA SER A 125 -51.52 27.85 8.48
C SER A 125 -52.16 28.71 7.38
N GLU A 126 -51.90 28.41 6.11
CA GLU A 126 -52.57 29.03 4.95
C GLU A 126 -54.05 28.66 4.85
N ALA A 127 -54.42 27.43 5.24
CA ALA A 127 -55.82 27.01 5.35
C ALA A 127 -56.55 27.75 6.50
N PHE A 128 -55.85 28.08 7.60
CA PHE A 128 -56.40 28.81 8.74
C PHE A 128 -56.59 30.32 8.43
N ASP A 129 -55.63 30.96 7.74
CA ASP A 129 -55.74 32.38 7.33
C ASP A 129 -56.84 32.59 6.27
N SER A 130 -57.08 31.58 5.42
CA SER A 130 -58.15 31.61 4.42
C SER A 130 -59.57 31.60 5.02
N GLN A 131 -59.77 31.02 6.22
CA GLN A 131 -61.05 31.11 6.93
C GLN A 131 -61.26 32.48 7.60
N HIS A 132 -60.20 33.13 8.08
CA HIS A 132 -60.32 34.40 8.82
C HIS A 132 -60.55 35.62 7.90
N LYS A 133 -60.18 35.55 6.62
CA LYS A 133 -60.45 36.60 5.62
C LYS A 133 -61.90 36.63 5.12
N PHE A 134 -62.66 35.54 5.24
CA PHE A 134 -64.07 35.50 4.83
C PHE A 134 -65.05 36.19 5.79
N GLN A 135 -64.63 36.54 7.01
CA GLN A 135 -65.54 37.13 8.01
C GLN A 135 -65.46 38.66 8.14
N LYS A 136 -64.48 39.34 7.53
CA LYS A 136 -64.32 40.81 7.61
C LYS A 136 -64.91 41.62 6.45
N LYS A 137 -65.60 40.99 5.48
CA LYS A 137 -66.17 41.68 4.30
C LYS A 137 -67.67 41.99 4.35
N GLY A 138 -68.34 41.85 5.49
CA GLY A 138 -69.74 42.23 5.63
C GLY A 138 -70.05 42.81 7.00
N LEU A 139 -69.87 44.12 7.19
CA LEU A 139 -70.64 44.96 8.12
C LEU A 139 -70.10 46.41 8.05
N ARG A 140 -70.57 47.19 7.07
CA ARG A 140 -70.67 48.67 7.17
C ARG A 140 -71.48 49.20 6.00
N GLY A 141 -72.79 48.94 6.06
CA GLY A 141 -73.81 49.58 5.24
C GLY A 141 -74.92 50.12 6.13
N SER A 142 -74.98 51.45 6.20
CA SER A 142 -76.16 52.29 6.46
C SER A 142 -76.75 52.37 7.87
N LEU A 143 -76.75 53.58 8.46
CA LEU A 143 -78.03 54.26 8.80
C LEU A 143 -77.85 55.76 9.12
N ALA A 144 -78.55 56.59 8.31
CA ALA A 144 -79.38 57.76 8.69
C ALA A 144 -78.74 59.06 9.24
N ARG A 145 -79.32 60.27 9.12
CA ARG A 145 -80.39 60.90 8.31
C ARG A 145 -80.45 62.40 8.73
N SER A 146 -80.66 63.27 7.74
CA SER A 146 -81.26 64.64 7.75
C SER A 146 -80.69 65.84 8.53
N LYS A 147 -80.55 66.92 7.74
CA LYS A 147 -80.98 68.34 7.91
C LYS A 147 -80.40 69.18 9.07
N SER A 148 -79.69 70.24 8.69
CA SER A 148 -80.16 71.64 8.74
C SER A 148 -79.44 72.46 7.67
#